data_AF-A0A2G9G7G7-F1
#
_entry.id   AF-A0A2G9G7G7-F1
#
_cell.length_a   1.000
_cell.length_b   1.000
_cell.length_c   1.000
_cell.angle_alpha   90.00
_cell.angle_beta   90.00
_cell.angle_gamma   90.00
#
_symmetry.space_group_name_H-M   'P 1'
#
loop_
_entity.id
_entity.type
_entity.pdbx_description
1 polymer ?
#
loop_
_entity_poly.entity_id
_entity_poly.type
_entity_poly.pdbx_seq_one_letter_code
_entity_poly.pdbx_strand_id
1 'polypeptide(L)'
;MANQPSIMLIGTEKLASYIDRAAEMGFDRSKVTFIQAIQVFAGMSESTLKRKMEVYGRCGWSESDIYSAFSKYPFCMKFSEKKIMATMDFFVSDCGCEPAAIARNPALLALNLDRRMKPRYLVARVLKEKGLLTKNISLLNIMSKSEEKFLKRYVIYYEEDVPELLDLYIGKLSISEMGFRQQVISK
;
A
#
# COMPACT_ATOMS: atom_id res chain seq x y z
N MET A 1 18.99 11.70 4.18
CA MET A 1 19.45 12.01 2.81
C MET A 1 20.12 10.83 2.07
N ALA A 2 20.11 9.60 2.59
CA ALA A 2 20.91 8.51 2.03
C ALA A 2 20.36 7.80 0.76
N ASN A 3 19.12 8.07 0.32
CA ASN A 3 18.47 7.25 -0.73
C ASN A 3 18.18 7.99 -2.07
N GLN A 4 18.70 9.20 -2.28
CA GLN A 4 18.54 9.94 -3.55
C GLN A 4 19.76 10.86 -3.81
N PRO A 5 20.88 10.35 -4.37
CA PRO A 5 22.09 11.14 -4.64
C PRO A 5 21.86 12.33 -5.58
N SER A 6 20.85 12.24 -6.45
CA SER A 6 20.51 13.27 -7.44
C SER A 6 20.08 14.61 -6.84
N ILE A 7 19.60 14.65 -5.59
CA ILE A 7 19.19 15.90 -4.95
C ILE A 7 20.39 16.81 -4.65
N MET A 8 21.57 16.22 -4.44
CA MET A 8 22.81 17.00 -4.25
C MET A 8 23.28 17.67 -5.54
N LEU A 9 22.73 17.29 -6.70
CA LEU A 9 23.04 17.87 -8.01
C LEU A 9 22.02 18.95 -8.44
N ILE A 10 21.03 19.24 -7.60
CA ILE A 10 20.01 20.26 -7.89
C ILE A 10 20.56 21.63 -7.48
N GLY A 11 20.48 22.60 -8.39
CA GLY A 11 20.86 23.98 -8.10
C GLY A 11 20.11 24.54 -6.89
N THR A 12 20.79 25.36 -6.09
CA THR A 12 20.31 25.90 -4.81
C THR A 12 18.96 26.61 -4.93
N GLU A 13 18.73 27.35 -6.01
CA GLU A 13 17.45 28.04 -6.27
C GLU A 13 16.27 27.08 -6.46
N LYS A 14 16.48 25.97 -7.19
CA LYS A 14 15.44 24.94 -7.38
C LYS A 14 15.16 24.19 -6.09
N LEU A 15 16.19 23.94 -5.29
CA LEU A 15 16.00 23.30 -4.00
C LEU A 15 15.18 24.20 -3.05
N ALA A 16 15.48 25.50 -3.03
CA ALA A 16 14.73 26.48 -2.25
C ALA A 16 13.24 26.50 -2.65
N SER A 17 12.93 26.53 -3.95
CA SER A 17 11.53 26.51 -4.40
C SER A 17 10.76 25.24 -4.00
N TYR A 18 11.42 24.07 -3.97
CA TYR A 18 10.80 22.84 -3.47
C TYR A 18 10.58 22.85 -1.96
N ILE A 19 11.49 23.46 -1.19
CA ILE A 19 11.36 23.65 0.25
C ILE A 19 10.18 24.57 0.56
N ASP A 20 10.09 25.70 -0.15
CA ASP A 20 9.01 26.68 0.03
C ASP A 20 7.67 26.06 -0.32
N ARG A 21 7.57 25.38 -1.47
CA ARG A 21 6.36 24.66 -1.86
C ARG A 21 5.92 23.62 -0.82
N ALA A 22 6.86 22.84 -0.27
CA ALA A 22 6.51 21.87 0.77
C ALA A 22 5.98 22.56 2.04
N ALA A 23 6.57 23.71 2.41
CA ALA A 23 6.12 24.48 3.56
C ALA A 23 4.73 25.12 3.33
N GLU A 24 4.49 25.69 2.14
CA GLU A 24 3.20 26.25 1.72
C GLU A 24 2.09 25.19 1.71
N MET A 25 2.43 23.95 1.32
CA MET A 25 1.52 22.81 1.40
C MET A 25 1.30 22.29 2.83
N GLY A 26 1.86 22.95 3.85
CA GLY A 26 1.60 22.64 5.26
C GLY A 26 2.40 21.46 5.81
N PHE A 27 3.46 21.01 5.12
CA PHE A 27 4.33 19.98 5.67
C PHE A 27 5.18 20.52 6.83
N ASP A 28 5.19 19.79 7.93
CA ASP A 28 6.00 20.09 9.11
C ASP A 28 7.49 19.81 8.83
N ARG A 29 8.31 20.86 8.87
CA ARG A 29 9.75 20.83 8.59
C ARG A 29 10.54 19.86 9.47
N SER A 30 10.02 19.50 10.64
CA SER A 30 10.65 18.54 11.56
C SER A 30 10.38 17.07 11.19
N LYS A 31 9.40 16.81 10.32
CA LYS A 31 8.97 15.44 9.98
C LYS A 31 9.65 14.93 8.72
N VAL A 32 9.83 13.61 8.67
CA VAL A 32 10.38 12.93 7.49
C VAL A 32 9.53 13.16 6.23
N THR A 33 8.23 13.37 6.38
CA THR A 33 7.32 13.63 5.25
C THR A 33 7.65 14.94 4.54
N PHE A 34 8.19 15.96 5.22
CA PHE A 34 8.66 17.18 4.58
C PHE A 34 9.80 16.89 3.59
N ILE A 35 10.79 16.13 4.03
CA ILE A 35 11.91 15.71 3.18
C ILE A 35 11.43 14.81 2.02
N GLN A 36 10.47 13.93 2.28
CA GLN A 36 9.88 13.07 1.25
C GLN A 36 9.12 13.88 0.19
N ALA A 37 8.41 14.94 0.58
CA ALA A 37 7.71 15.83 -0.34
C ALA A 37 8.69 16.58 -1.25
N ILE A 38 9.74 17.16 -0.67
CA ILE A 38 10.84 17.79 -1.45
C ILE A 38 11.44 16.78 -2.43
N GLN A 39 11.67 15.55 -1.98
CA GLN A 39 12.17 14.46 -2.81
C GLN A 39 11.23 14.06 -3.95
N VAL A 40 9.92 14.29 -3.82
CA VAL A 40 8.95 14.07 -4.90
C VAL A 40 9.03 15.23 -5.89
N PHE A 41 8.99 16.48 -5.43
CA PHE A 41 9.06 17.66 -6.30
C PHE A 41 10.37 17.72 -7.08
N ALA A 42 11.48 17.39 -6.45
CA ALA A 42 12.78 17.28 -7.08
C ALA A 42 12.87 16.16 -8.12
N GLY A 43 12.07 15.11 -7.97
CA GLY A 43 12.20 13.86 -8.73
C GLY A 43 11.31 13.74 -9.96
N MET A 44 10.37 14.65 -10.18
CA MET A 44 9.46 14.60 -11.33
C MET A 44 8.89 15.97 -11.70
N SER A 45 8.44 16.12 -12.95
CA SER A 45 7.75 17.33 -13.42
C SER A 45 6.34 17.47 -12.84
N GLU A 46 5.80 18.69 -12.84
CA GLU A 46 4.38 18.94 -12.52
C GLU A 46 3.43 18.12 -13.37
N SER A 47 3.71 17.99 -14.67
CA SER A 47 2.89 17.17 -15.58
C SER A 47 2.87 15.69 -15.16
N THR A 48 4.00 15.17 -14.68
CA THR A 48 4.09 13.80 -14.17
C THR A 48 3.31 13.67 -12.87
N LEU A 49 3.46 14.62 -11.94
CA LEU A 49 2.75 14.62 -10.67
C LEU A 49 1.23 14.66 -10.88
N LYS A 50 0.75 15.56 -11.75
CA LYS A 50 -0.68 15.66 -12.11
C LYS A 50 -1.21 14.36 -12.71
N ARG A 51 -0.45 13.75 -13.64
CA ARG A 51 -0.83 12.44 -14.21
C ARG A 51 -0.95 11.34 -13.14
N LYS A 52 -0.07 11.34 -12.12
CA LYS A 52 -0.20 10.42 -10.96
C LYS A 52 -1.47 10.67 -10.16
N MET A 53 -1.81 11.93 -9.90
CA MET A 53 -3.04 12.30 -9.21
C MET A 53 -4.28 11.86 -9.99
N GLU A 54 -4.28 12.02 -11.31
CA GLU A 54 -5.36 11.53 -12.18
C GLU A 54 -5.50 10.00 -12.14
N VAL A 55 -4.39 9.25 -12.06
CA VAL A 55 -4.42 7.78 -11.87
C VAL A 55 -5.14 7.44 -10.57
N TYR A 56 -4.79 8.11 -9.46
CA TYR A 56 -5.48 7.92 -8.19
C TYR A 56 -6.97 8.28 -8.26
N GLY A 57 -7.31 9.36 -8.97
CA GLY A 57 -8.70 9.75 -9.24
C GLY A 57 -9.48 8.64 -9.96
N ARG A 58 -8.90 8.03 -10.99
CA ARG A 58 -9.50 6.87 -11.68
C ARG A 58 -9.64 5.64 -10.77
N CYS A 59 -8.82 5.52 -9.73
CA CYS A 59 -8.93 4.47 -8.72
C CYS A 59 -9.91 4.82 -7.58
N GLY A 60 -10.68 5.92 -7.71
CA GLY A 60 -11.75 6.28 -6.79
C GLY A 60 -11.33 7.20 -5.63
N TRP A 61 -10.14 7.82 -5.68
CA TRP A 61 -9.77 8.85 -4.70
C TRP A 61 -10.33 10.22 -5.13
N SER A 62 -10.92 10.94 -4.18
CA SER A 62 -11.22 12.36 -4.36
C SER A 62 -9.94 13.21 -4.33
N GLU A 63 -10.01 14.48 -4.74
CA GLU A 63 -8.88 15.41 -4.59
C GLU A 63 -8.42 15.55 -3.13
N SER A 64 -9.38 15.56 -2.20
CA SER A 64 -9.11 15.56 -0.76
C SER A 64 -8.38 14.28 -0.31
N ASP A 65 -8.79 13.12 -0.81
CA ASP A 65 -8.11 11.85 -0.53
C ASP A 65 -6.67 11.85 -1.03
N ILE A 66 -6.46 12.35 -2.25
CA ILE A 66 -5.13 12.49 -2.86
C ILE A 66 -4.24 13.39 -2.00
N TYR A 67 -4.73 14.56 -1.61
CA TYR A 67 -3.98 15.51 -0.79
C TYR A 67 -3.68 14.94 0.61
N SER A 68 -4.66 14.31 1.25
CA SER A 68 -4.49 13.63 2.55
C SER A 68 -3.49 12.46 2.44
N ALA A 69 -3.55 11.67 1.38
CA ALA A 69 -2.61 10.58 1.15
C ALA A 69 -1.19 11.09 0.93
N PHE A 70 -1.04 12.15 0.11
CA PHE A 70 0.25 12.78 -0.16
C PHE A 70 0.86 13.38 1.10
N SER A 71 0.07 14.06 1.95
CA SER A 71 0.58 14.64 3.20
C SER A 71 1.06 13.58 4.20
N LYS A 72 0.39 12.42 4.26
CA LYS A 72 0.75 11.29 5.12
C LYS A 72 1.93 10.48 4.59
N TYR A 73 2.05 10.32 3.28
CA TYR A 73 3.11 9.53 2.66
C TYR A 73 3.40 10.02 1.23
N PRO A 74 4.23 11.07 1.05
CA PRO A 74 4.49 11.67 -0.26
C PRO A 74 5.00 10.69 -1.31
N PHE A 75 5.74 9.68 -0.87
CA PHE A 75 6.28 8.63 -1.74
C PHE A 75 5.22 7.79 -2.44
N CYS A 76 3.93 7.89 -2.08
CA CYS A 76 2.86 7.32 -2.91
C CYS A 76 2.96 7.82 -4.37
N MET A 77 3.36 9.07 -4.59
CA MET A 77 3.52 9.64 -5.93
C MET A 77 4.71 9.09 -6.72
N LYS A 78 5.68 8.44 -6.05
CA LYS A 78 6.86 7.87 -6.71
C LYS A 78 6.59 6.51 -7.37
N PHE A 79 5.48 5.86 -7.06
CA PHE A 79 5.16 4.56 -7.64
C PHE A 79 4.82 4.66 -9.13
N SER A 80 5.16 3.63 -9.90
CA SER A 80 4.73 3.53 -11.31
C SER A 80 3.21 3.46 -11.39
N GLU A 81 2.62 3.92 -12.50
CA GLU A 81 1.15 3.90 -12.66
C GLU A 81 0.64 2.47 -12.64
N LYS A 82 1.39 1.55 -13.27
CA LYS A 82 1.14 0.11 -13.20
C LYS A 82 1.07 -0.39 -11.76
N LYS A 83 2.03 -0.01 -10.90
CA LYS A 83 2.02 -0.39 -9.48
C LYS A 83 0.80 0.17 -8.77
N ILE A 84 0.47 1.45 -8.97
CA ILE A 84 -0.69 2.10 -8.36
C ILE A 84 -1.97 1.37 -8.75
N MET A 85 -2.20 1.20 -10.06
CA MET A 85 -3.41 0.57 -10.58
C MET A 85 -3.54 -0.87 -10.09
N ALA A 86 -2.49 -1.70 -10.21
CA ALA A 86 -2.53 -3.09 -9.77
C ALA A 86 -2.78 -3.22 -8.25
N THR A 87 -2.20 -2.32 -7.45
CA THR A 87 -2.40 -2.37 -5.99
C THR A 87 -3.78 -1.87 -5.59
N MET A 88 -4.29 -0.83 -6.25
CA MET A 88 -5.64 -0.31 -6.02
C MET A 88 -6.71 -1.30 -6.47
N ASP A 89 -6.55 -1.92 -7.64
CA ASP A 89 -7.46 -2.96 -8.14
C ASP A 89 -7.53 -4.14 -7.17
N PHE A 90 -6.39 -4.62 -6.68
CA PHE A 90 -6.38 -5.66 -5.66
C PHE A 90 -7.14 -5.27 -4.37
N PHE A 91 -6.95 -4.05 -3.88
CA PHE A 91 -7.66 -3.64 -2.67
C PHE A 91 -9.16 -3.42 -2.90
N VAL A 92 -9.53 -2.78 -3.99
CA VAL A 92 -10.91 -2.37 -4.25
C VAL A 92 -11.71 -3.53 -4.81
N SER A 93 -11.23 -4.15 -5.88
CA SER A 93 -11.91 -5.22 -6.60
C SER A 93 -11.80 -6.55 -5.87
N ASP A 94 -10.57 -6.97 -5.51
CA ASP A 94 -10.37 -8.31 -4.92
C ASP A 94 -10.69 -8.35 -3.43
N CYS A 95 -10.28 -7.32 -2.68
CA CYS A 95 -10.47 -7.26 -1.22
C CYS A 95 -11.76 -6.53 -0.80
N GLY A 96 -12.50 -5.90 -1.72
CA GLY A 96 -13.72 -5.14 -1.41
C GLY A 96 -13.49 -3.94 -0.49
N CYS A 97 -12.28 -3.37 -0.47
CA CYS A 97 -11.95 -2.23 0.39
C CYS A 97 -12.43 -0.91 -0.24
N GLU A 98 -12.94 -0.01 0.60
CA GLU A 98 -13.27 1.34 0.15
C GLU A 98 -12.00 2.11 -0.26
N PRO A 99 -11.98 2.79 -1.43
CA PRO A 99 -10.83 3.58 -1.87
C PRO A 99 -10.34 4.59 -0.83
N ALA A 100 -11.26 5.28 -0.15
CA ALA A 100 -10.94 6.24 0.92
C ALA A 100 -10.26 5.59 2.14
N ALA A 101 -10.53 4.31 2.45
CA ALA A 101 -9.82 3.58 3.50
C ALA A 101 -8.34 3.35 3.16
N ILE A 102 -8.03 3.21 1.87
CA ILE A 102 -6.66 3.08 1.36
C ILE A 102 -5.97 4.45 1.39
N ALA A 103 -6.68 5.53 1.02
CA ALA A 103 -6.16 6.91 1.11
C ALA A 103 -5.79 7.32 2.54
N ARG A 104 -6.47 6.75 3.55
CA ARG A 104 -6.09 6.92 4.96
C ARG A 104 -4.78 6.20 5.33
N ASN A 105 -4.37 5.18 4.56
CA ASN A 105 -3.19 4.35 4.81
C ASN A 105 -2.30 4.20 3.55
N PRO A 106 -1.81 5.30 2.96
CA PRO A 106 -1.16 5.31 1.65
C PRO A 106 0.15 4.50 1.59
N ALA A 107 0.80 4.27 2.73
CA ALA A 107 1.98 3.41 2.82
C ALA A 107 1.71 1.95 2.43
N LEU A 108 0.44 1.50 2.45
CA LEU A 108 0.07 0.16 1.98
C LEU A 108 0.39 -0.03 0.49
N LEU A 109 0.37 1.04 -0.32
CA LEU A 109 0.72 0.98 -1.74
C LEU A 109 2.18 0.55 -1.97
N ALA A 110 3.05 0.73 -0.96
CA ALA A 110 4.44 0.32 -0.99
C ALA A 110 4.64 -1.18 -0.82
N LEU A 111 3.66 -1.92 -0.29
CA LEU A 111 3.84 -3.35 -0.05
C LEU A 111 3.89 -4.13 -1.36
N ASN A 112 4.62 -5.25 -1.33
CA ASN A 112 4.70 -6.16 -2.46
C ASN A 112 3.37 -6.93 -2.62
N LEU A 113 2.79 -6.85 -3.82
CA LEU A 113 1.49 -7.45 -4.11
C LEU A 113 1.56 -8.98 -4.01
N ASP A 114 2.49 -9.59 -4.76
CA ASP A 114 2.56 -11.05 -4.91
C ASP A 114 3.19 -11.76 -3.70
N ARG A 115 4.22 -11.16 -3.10
CA ARG A 115 4.97 -11.77 -1.99
C ARG A 115 4.37 -11.49 -0.62
N ARG A 116 3.48 -10.50 -0.49
CA ARG A 116 2.95 -10.10 0.82
C ARG A 116 1.44 -9.94 0.83
N MET A 117 0.85 -9.20 -0.11
CA MET A 117 -0.58 -8.93 -0.05
C MET A 117 -1.41 -10.17 -0.41
N LYS A 118 -1.17 -10.77 -1.58
CA LYS A 118 -1.92 -11.95 -2.06
C LYS A 118 -1.86 -13.13 -1.09
N PRO A 119 -0.68 -13.56 -0.56
CA PRO A 119 -0.62 -14.69 0.38
C PRO A 119 -1.39 -14.42 1.68
N ARG A 120 -1.31 -13.19 2.20
CA ARG A 120 -2.01 -12.82 3.43
C ARG A 120 -3.52 -12.69 3.23
N TYR A 121 -3.95 -12.26 2.05
CA TYR A 121 -5.36 -12.27 1.68
C TYR A 121 -5.91 -13.68 1.64
N LEU A 122 -5.21 -14.64 1.04
CA LEU A 122 -5.65 -16.04 0.97
C LEU A 122 -5.82 -16.64 2.37
N VAL A 123 -4.84 -16.45 3.26
CA VAL A 123 -4.94 -16.87 4.67
C VAL A 123 -6.14 -16.22 5.35
N ALA A 124 -6.28 -14.89 5.27
CA ALA A 124 -7.39 -14.18 5.89
C ALA A 124 -8.75 -14.64 5.36
N ARG A 125 -8.83 -14.97 4.06
CA ARG A 125 -10.01 -15.49 3.40
C ARG A 125 -10.39 -16.87 3.92
N VAL A 126 -9.45 -17.81 3.98
CA VAL A 126 -9.69 -19.16 4.52
C VAL A 126 -10.18 -19.09 5.96
N LEU A 127 -9.51 -18.29 6.80
CA LEU A 127 -9.92 -18.10 8.20
C LEU A 127 -11.32 -17.48 8.32
N LYS A 128 -11.66 -16.53 7.44
CA LYS A 128 -12.99 -15.92 7.39
C LYS A 128 -14.06 -16.93 6.98
N GLU A 129 -13.81 -17.71 5.93
CA GLU A 129 -14.76 -18.71 5.41
C GLU A 129 -14.97 -19.87 6.41
N LYS A 130 -13.97 -20.19 7.23
CA LYS A 130 -14.10 -21.13 8.36
C LYS A 130 -14.68 -20.52 9.64
N GLY A 131 -15.02 -19.23 9.64
CA GLY A 131 -15.59 -18.55 10.82
C GLY A 131 -14.60 -18.27 11.96
N LEU A 132 -13.29 -18.41 11.71
CA LEU A 132 -12.24 -18.28 12.74
C LEU A 132 -11.84 -16.81 13.01
N LEU A 133 -12.13 -15.90 12.07
CA LEU A 133 -12.00 -14.46 12.27
C LEU A 133 -13.27 -13.89 12.94
N THR A 134 -13.35 -14.06 14.26
CA THR A 134 -14.52 -13.67 15.08
C THR A 134 -14.65 -12.16 15.32
N LYS A 135 -13.56 -11.41 15.16
CA LYS A 135 -13.55 -9.94 15.22
C LYS A 135 -13.57 -9.37 13.82
N ASN A 136 -14.22 -8.22 13.64
CA ASN A 136 -14.16 -7.45 12.40
C ASN A 136 -12.75 -6.84 12.23
N ILE A 137 -11.79 -7.69 11.84
CA ILE A 137 -10.40 -7.32 11.62
C ILE A 137 -10.28 -6.80 10.19
N SER A 138 -9.90 -5.54 10.05
CA SER A 138 -9.65 -4.93 8.75
C SER A 138 -8.52 -5.66 8.01
N LEU A 139 -8.77 -6.05 6.74
CA LEU A 139 -7.73 -6.58 5.83
C LEU A 139 -6.52 -5.64 5.75
N LEU A 140 -6.73 -4.32 5.76
CA LEU A 140 -5.65 -3.33 5.76
C LEU A 140 -4.72 -3.50 6.98
N ASN A 141 -5.27 -3.88 8.14
CA ASN A 141 -4.49 -4.18 9.35
C ASN A 141 -3.69 -5.47 9.22
N ILE A 142 -4.25 -6.48 8.57
CA ILE A 142 -3.57 -7.76 8.31
C ILE A 142 -2.37 -7.54 7.37
N MET A 143 -2.56 -6.74 6.31
CA MET A 143 -1.49 -6.41 5.36
C MET A 143 -0.34 -5.64 6.00
N SER A 144 -0.62 -4.76 6.97
CA SER A 144 0.39 -3.90 7.58
C SER A 144 1.29 -4.59 8.61
N LYS A 145 0.92 -5.77 9.14
CA LYS A 145 1.74 -6.49 10.14
C LYS A 145 3.14 -6.83 9.63
N SER A 146 4.15 -6.86 10.50
CA SER A 146 5.40 -7.55 10.18
C SER A 146 5.13 -9.03 9.87
N GLU A 147 6.03 -9.69 9.16
CA GLU A 147 5.90 -11.11 8.84
C GLU A 147 5.74 -11.97 10.10
N GLU A 148 6.63 -11.79 11.08
CA GLU A 148 6.56 -12.47 12.38
C GLU A 148 5.19 -12.31 13.05
N LYS A 149 4.67 -11.07 13.14
CA LYS A 149 3.37 -10.80 13.76
C LYS A 149 2.21 -11.36 12.95
N PHE A 150 2.34 -11.45 11.62
CA PHE A 150 1.33 -12.06 10.76
C PHE A 150 1.29 -13.57 10.98
N LEU A 151 2.44 -14.25 10.87
CA LEU A 151 2.55 -15.70 11.05
C LEU A 151 2.05 -16.13 12.42
N LYS A 152 2.52 -15.48 13.49
CA LYS A 152 2.12 -15.82 14.86
C LYS A 152 0.61 -15.69 15.08
N ARG A 153 -0.06 -14.71 14.47
CA ARG A 153 -1.47 -14.39 14.74
C ARG A 153 -2.46 -15.07 13.81
N TYR A 154 -2.06 -15.36 12.58
CA TYR A 154 -2.99 -15.81 11.53
C TYR A 154 -2.58 -17.13 10.88
N VAL A 155 -1.39 -17.66 11.19
CA VAL A 155 -0.96 -18.97 10.68
C VAL A 155 -0.78 -19.93 11.86
N ILE A 156 0.22 -19.67 12.72
CA ILE A 156 0.57 -20.55 13.84
C ILE A 156 -0.59 -20.66 14.85
N TYR A 157 -1.26 -19.55 15.16
CA TYR A 157 -2.38 -19.56 16.11
C TYR A 157 -3.54 -20.48 15.68
N TYR A 158 -3.72 -20.70 14.39
CA TYR A 158 -4.80 -21.51 13.82
C TYR A 158 -4.27 -22.81 13.19
N GLU A 159 -3.05 -23.23 13.54
CA GLU A 159 -2.42 -24.42 12.95
C GLU A 159 -3.19 -25.71 13.27
N GLU A 160 -3.78 -25.80 14.47
CA GLU A 160 -4.60 -26.95 14.86
C GLU A 160 -5.96 -26.97 14.13
N ASP A 161 -6.56 -25.79 13.89
CA ASP A 161 -7.84 -25.68 13.19
C ASP A 161 -7.71 -25.83 11.66
N VAL A 162 -6.59 -25.37 11.10
CA VAL A 162 -6.31 -25.34 9.67
C VAL A 162 -4.81 -25.59 9.42
N PRO A 163 -4.37 -26.86 9.44
CA PRO A 163 -2.96 -27.23 9.29
C PRO A 163 -2.33 -26.75 7.98
N GLU A 164 -3.14 -26.55 6.94
CA GLU A 164 -2.67 -26.19 5.59
C GLU A 164 -2.33 -24.70 5.42
N LEU A 165 -2.57 -23.84 6.44
CA LEU A 165 -2.36 -22.40 6.31
C LEU A 165 -0.91 -22.01 6.00
N LEU A 166 0.06 -22.75 6.54
CA LEU A 166 1.47 -22.47 6.28
C LEU A 166 1.81 -22.77 4.82
N ASP A 167 1.39 -23.92 4.31
CA ASP A 167 1.61 -24.32 2.92
C ASP A 167 0.88 -23.40 1.93
N LEU A 168 -0.33 -22.94 2.28
CA LEU A 168 -1.03 -21.89 1.53
C LEU A 168 -0.25 -20.58 1.53
N TYR A 169 0.26 -20.14 2.69
CA TYR A 169 0.99 -18.87 2.81
C TYR A 169 2.29 -18.85 1.99
N ILE A 170 3.03 -19.96 1.96
CA ILE A 170 4.28 -20.06 1.19
C ILE A 170 4.04 -20.48 -0.28
N GLY A 171 2.79 -20.73 -0.67
CA GLY A 171 2.40 -21.07 -2.04
C GLY A 171 2.69 -22.51 -2.46
N LYS A 172 2.87 -23.44 -1.51
CA LYS A 172 2.93 -24.88 -1.78
C LYS A 172 1.57 -25.52 -2.00
N LEU A 173 0.52 -24.85 -1.52
CA LEU A 173 -0.87 -25.27 -1.68
C LEU A 173 -1.69 -24.10 -2.24
N SER A 174 -2.60 -24.41 -3.16
CA SER A 174 -3.57 -23.44 -3.69
C SER A 174 -4.90 -23.49 -2.94
N ILE A 175 -5.63 -22.39 -2.98
CA ILE A 175 -6.96 -22.30 -2.34
C ILE A 175 -7.96 -23.31 -2.94
N SER A 176 -7.78 -23.66 -4.22
CA SER A 176 -8.61 -24.62 -4.95
C SER A 176 -8.37 -26.05 -4.46
N GLU A 177 -7.11 -26.40 -4.16
CA GLU A 177 -6.76 -27.69 -3.56
C GLU A 177 -7.33 -27.84 -2.14
N MET A 178 -7.55 -26.72 -1.44
CA MET A 178 -8.25 -26.70 -0.14
C MET A 178 -9.79 -26.76 -0.26
N GLY A 179 -10.34 -26.87 -1.47
CA GLY A 179 -11.78 -26.93 -1.72
C GLY A 179 -12.50 -25.58 -1.72
N PHE A 180 -11.77 -24.45 -1.69
CA PHE A 180 -12.37 -23.12 -1.77
C PHE A 180 -12.45 -22.62 -3.21
N ARG A 181 -13.51 -21.89 -3.55
CA ARG A 181 -13.66 -21.30 -4.89
C ARG A 181 -12.54 -20.31 -5.18
N GLN A 182 -11.90 -20.41 -6.34
CA GLN A 182 -10.92 -19.41 -6.75
C GLN A 182 -11.63 -18.11 -7.13
N GLN A 183 -11.27 -17.00 -6.49
CA GLN A 183 -11.62 -15.69 -7.02
C GLN A 183 -10.56 -15.29 -8.05
N VAL A 184 -10.97 -14.60 -9.10
CA VAL A 184 -10.03 -14.04 -10.08
C VAL A 184 -9.30 -12.89 -9.37
N ILE A 185 -8.12 -13.18 -8.81
CA ILE A 185 -7.25 -12.14 -8.26
C ILE A 185 -6.56 -11.47 -9.45
N SER A 186 -6.63 -10.15 -9.50
CA SER A 186 -5.96 -9.33 -10.51
C SER A 186 -4.48 -9.75 -10.67
N LYS A 187 -4.08 -10.06 -11.92
CA LYS A 187 -2.74 -10.57 -12.27
C LYS A 187 -1.67 -9.49 -12.09
#